data_AF-A0A7S4PKY8-F1
#
_entry.id   AF-A0A7S4PKY8-F1
#
_cell.length_a   1.000
_cell.length_b   1.000
_cell.length_c   1.000
_cell.angle_alpha   90.00
_cell.angle_beta   90.00
_cell.angle_gamma   90.00
#
_symmetry.space_group_name_H-M   'P 1'
#
loop_
_entity.id
_entity.type
_entity.pdbx_description
1 polymer ?
#
loop_
_entity_poly.entity_id
_entity_poly.type
_entity_poly.pdbx_seq_one_letter_code
_entity_poly.pdbx_strand_id
1 'polypeptide(L)'
;DTPVIVDAKPLEKSGKGWVRPAQSAESEEEKNDLSLRKAQGLLNKLSKDNFDKLVDDICAISYTNEFVLNGVIGLLFAKTVMEPKYCTLYAYLARKMSEGQSNEKG
;
A
#
# COMPACT_ATOMS: atom_id res chain seq x y z
N ASP A 1 -24.11 15.35 -43.51
CA ASP A 1 -24.52 14.15 -42.76
C ASP A 1 -23.92 14.16 -41.37
N THR A 2 -24.75 14.11 -40.33
CA THR A 2 -24.31 14.01 -38.93
C THR A 2 -24.41 12.54 -38.52
N PRO A 3 -23.35 11.90 -38.00
CA PRO A 3 -23.41 10.49 -37.66
C PRO A 3 -24.34 10.27 -36.45
N VAL A 4 -25.32 9.40 -36.63
CA VAL A 4 -26.23 8.95 -35.57
C VAL A 4 -25.42 8.10 -34.60
N ILE A 5 -25.32 8.54 -33.35
CA ILE A 5 -24.73 7.76 -32.26
C ILE A 5 -25.72 6.63 -31.96
N VAL A 6 -25.34 5.40 -32.29
CA VAL A 6 -26.11 4.20 -31.93
C VAL A 6 -26.00 3.99 -30.43
N ASP A 7 -27.14 3.87 -29.74
CA ASP A 7 -27.19 3.66 -28.30
C ASP A 7 -26.43 2.37 -27.92
N ALA A 8 -25.35 2.52 -27.15
CA ALA A 8 -24.56 1.40 -26.65
C ALA A 8 -25.36 0.63 -25.60
N LYS A 9 -25.53 -0.68 -25.80
CA LYS A 9 -26.21 -1.57 -24.85
C LYS A 9 -25.49 -1.55 -23.48
N PRO A 10 -26.20 -1.41 -22.35
CA PRO A 10 -25.60 -1.43 -21.02
C PRO A 10 -24.79 -2.70 -20.78
N LEU A 11 -23.60 -2.55 -20.19
CA LEU A 11 -22.72 -3.67 -19.88
C LEU A 11 -23.27 -4.50 -18.72
N GLU A 12 -23.52 -5.78 -18.98
CA GLU A 12 -23.87 -6.78 -17.97
C GLU A 12 -22.71 -6.92 -16.97
N LYS A 13 -22.95 -6.61 -15.70
CA LYS A 13 -21.92 -6.70 -14.65
C LYS A 13 -21.63 -8.18 -14.35
N SER A 14 -20.45 -8.64 -14.70
CA SER A 14 -19.98 -9.99 -14.35
C SER A 14 -19.88 -10.15 -12.84
N GLY A 15 -20.44 -11.24 -12.28
CA GLY A 15 -20.46 -11.54 -10.84
C GLY A 15 -19.10 -11.76 -10.18
N LYS A 16 -18.00 -11.64 -10.95
CA LYS A 16 -16.61 -11.64 -10.46
C LYS A 16 -15.97 -10.25 -10.56
N GLY A 17 -16.79 -9.19 -10.66
CA GLY A 17 -16.33 -7.81 -10.71
C GLY A 17 -15.60 -7.44 -9.41
N TRP A 18 -14.56 -6.62 -9.53
CA TRP A 18 -13.75 -6.19 -8.39
C TRP A 18 -14.63 -5.44 -7.37
N VAL A 19 -14.78 -6.00 -6.15
CA VAL A 19 -15.53 -5.38 -5.05
C VAL A 19 -14.60 -4.50 -4.24
N ARG A 20 -15.07 -3.30 -3.86
CA ARG A 20 -14.30 -2.40 -2.99
C ARG A 20 -14.22 -3.02 -1.59
N PRO A 21 -13.02 -3.37 -1.09
CA PRO A 21 -12.86 -4.09 0.17
C PRO A 21 -13.27 -3.27 1.42
N ALA A 22 -13.41 -1.94 1.30
CA ALA A 22 -13.89 -1.09 2.38
C ALA A 22 -15.36 -1.33 2.78
N GLN A 23 -16.14 -2.06 1.96
CA GLN A 23 -17.56 -2.31 2.22
C GLN A 23 -17.85 -3.66 2.90
N SER A 24 -16.84 -4.49 3.17
CA SER A 24 -17.04 -5.89 3.60
C SER A 24 -16.18 -6.33 4.79
N ALA A 25 -15.31 -5.47 5.33
CA ALA A 25 -14.43 -5.86 6.42
C ALA A 25 -15.20 -6.01 7.75
N GLU A 26 -15.54 -7.24 8.10
CA GLU A 26 -16.20 -7.63 9.35
C GLU A 26 -15.20 -8.30 10.31
N SER A 27 -14.10 -8.86 9.81
CA SER A 27 -13.07 -9.57 10.59
C SER A 27 -11.78 -8.77 10.81
N GLU A 28 -11.05 -9.06 11.91
CA GLU A 28 -9.70 -8.54 12.17
C GLU A 28 -8.70 -8.90 11.06
N GLU A 29 -8.86 -10.06 10.42
CA GLU A 29 -8.04 -10.46 9.28
C GLU A 29 -8.23 -9.52 8.08
N GLU A 30 -9.46 -9.06 7.83
CA GLU A 30 -9.74 -8.13 6.75
C GLU A 30 -9.21 -6.73 7.05
N LYS A 31 -9.19 -6.32 8.33
CA LYS A 31 -8.53 -5.06 8.75
C LYS A 31 -7.02 -5.11 8.52
N ASN A 32 -6.40 -6.26 8.77
CA ASN A 32 -4.98 -6.48 8.47
C ASN A 32 -4.71 -6.45 6.97
N ASP A 33 -5.54 -7.12 6.15
CA ASP A 33 -5.45 -7.08 4.68
C ASP A 33 -5.60 -5.64 4.14
N LEU A 34 -6.56 -4.89 4.66
CA LEU A 34 -6.75 -3.49 4.32
C LEU A 34 -5.52 -2.64 4.64
N SER A 35 -4.87 -2.91 5.78
CA SER A 35 -3.65 -2.21 6.21
C SER A 35 -2.47 -2.55 5.29
N LEU A 36 -2.28 -3.82 4.94
CA LEU A 36 -1.26 -4.25 3.98
C LEU A 36 -1.48 -3.64 2.60
N ARG A 37 -2.73 -3.58 2.12
CA ARG A 37 -3.06 -2.97 0.82
C ARG A 37 -2.83 -1.46 0.82
N LYS A 38 -3.11 -0.78 1.94
CA LYS A 38 -2.74 0.63 2.11
C LYS A 38 -1.22 0.81 2.05
N ALA A 39 -0.46 0.02 2.81
CA ALA A 39 1.00 0.08 2.79
C ALA A 39 1.58 -0.21 1.41
N GLN A 40 1.03 -1.20 0.69
CA GLN A 40 1.40 -1.50 -0.69
C GLN A 40 1.12 -0.32 -1.63
N GLY A 41 -0.02 0.35 -1.46
CA GLY A 41 -0.37 1.56 -2.19
C GLY A 41 0.59 2.72 -1.94
N LEU A 42 1.01 2.93 -0.70
CA LEU A 42 2.00 3.95 -0.32
C LEU A 42 3.38 3.61 -0.91
N LEU A 43 3.82 2.35 -0.76
CA LEU A 43 5.05 1.84 -1.37
C LEU A 43 5.06 1.94 -2.90
N ASN A 44 3.89 1.96 -3.55
CA ASN A 44 3.77 2.15 -5.00
C ASN A 44 3.81 3.61 -5.43
N LYS A 45 3.35 4.53 -4.56
CA LYS A 45 3.43 5.97 -4.77
C LYS A 45 4.77 6.57 -4.32
N LEU A 46 5.60 5.75 -3.67
CA LEU A 46 6.88 6.14 -3.11
C LEU A 46 7.82 6.64 -4.20
N SER A 47 8.09 7.93 -4.16
CA SER A 47 8.95 8.66 -5.08
C SER A 47 9.86 9.61 -4.27
N LYS A 48 10.94 10.11 -4.86
CA LYS A 48 11.89 10.98 -4.15
C LYS A 48 11.20 12.23 -3.57
N ASP A 49 10.22 12.79 -4.27
CA ASP A 49 9.53 14.03 -3.90
C ASP A 49 8.59 13.91 -2.69
N ASN A 50 8.07 12.71 -2.42
CA ASN A 50 7.09 12.47 -1.35
C ASN A 50 7.58 11.45 -0.32
N PHE A 51 8.87 11.14 -0.36
CA PHE A 51 9.46 10.03 0.37
C PHE A 51 9.28 10.17 1.89
N ASP A 52 9.70 11.28 2.50
CA ASP A 52 9.63 11.45 3.96
C ASP A 52 8.19 11.31 4.49
N LYS A 53 7.21 11.93 3.82
CA LYS A 53 5.80 11.84 4.22
C LYS A 53 5.25 10.42 4.11
N LEU A 54 5.56 9.73 3.01
CA LEU A 54 5.09 8.35 2.81
C LEU A 54 5.79 7.36 3.75
N VAL A 55 7.05 7.61 4.09
CA VAL A 55 7.81 6.80 5.06
C VAL A 55 7.13 6.84 6.43
N ASP A 56 6.73 8.03 6.90
CA ASP A 56 5.99 8.18 8.16
C ASP A 56 4.63 7.46 8.12
N ASP A 57 3.87 7.61 7.04
CA ASP A 57 2.58 6.93 6.87
C ASP A 57 2.74 5.39 6.85
N ILE A 58 3.76 4.88 6.16
CA ILE A 58 4.06 3.44 6.10
C ILE A 58 4.46 2.95 7.50
N CYS A 59 5.30 3.69 8.23
CA CYS A 59 5.69 3.32 9.60
C CYS A 59 4.47 3.25 10.52
N ALA A 60 3.60 4.26 10.50
CA ALA A 60 2.38 4.29 11.30
C ALA A 60 1.47 3.08 11.06
N ILE A 61 1.32 2.64 9.80
CA ILE A 61 0.53 1.45 9.45
C ILE A 61 1.24 0.17 9.90
N SER A 62 2.57 0.11 9.75
CA SER A 62 3.34 -1.10 10.04
C SER A 62 3.30 -1.48 11.53
N TYR A 63 3.27 -0.50 12.43
CA TYR A 63 3.21 -0.74 13.88
C TYR A 63 1.81 -1.07 14.42
N THR A 64 0.80 -1.18 13.55
CA THR A 64 -0.57 -1.55 13.99
C THR A 64 -0.66 -3.02 14.44
N ASN A 65 0.07 -3.93 13.79
CA ASN A 65 0.05 -5.36 14.07
C ASN A 65 1.35 -6.02 13.60
N GLU A 66 1.87 -7.00 14.35
CA GLU A 66 3.05 -7.78 13.98
C GLU A 66 2.89 -8.46 12.60
N PHE A 67 1.69 -8.96 12.30
CA PHE A 67 1.39 -9.55 10.99
C PHE A 67 1.55 -8.53 9.86
N VAL A 68 1.05 -7.30 10.08
CA VAL A 68 1.14 -6.21 9.12
C VAL A 68 2.60 -5.78 8.95
N LEU A 69 3.35 -5.65 10.03
CA LEU A 69 4.78 -5.33 10.00
C LEU A 69 5.57 -6.31 9.12
N ASN A 70 5.40 -7.61 9.35
CA ASN A 70 6.09 -8.64 8.57
C ASN A 70 5.70 -8.58 7.08
N GLY A 71 4.41 -8.36 6.78
CA GLY A 71 3.95 -8.17 5.41
C GLY A 71 4.54 -6.93 4.75
N VAL A 72 4.65 -5.80 5.46
CA VAL A 72 5.27 -4.57 4.93
C VAL A 72 6.76 -4.77 4.65
N ILE A 73 7.50 -5.44 5.54
CA ILE A 73 8.91 -5.77 5.31
C ILE A 73 9.07 -6.65 4.06
N GLY A 74 8.21 -7.66 3.90
CA GLY A 74 8.20 -8.51 2.71
C GLY A 74 7.93 -7.72 1.41
N LEU A 75 6.95 -6.81 1.44
CA LEU A 75 6.63 -5.93 0.30
C LEU A 75 7.80 -4.99 -0.04
N LEU A 76 8.48 -4.47 0.96
CA LEU A 76 9.66 -3.62 0.79
C LEU A 76 10.80 -4.37 0.10
N PHE A 77 11.07 -5.60 0.55
CA PHE A 77 12.14 -6.42 -0.01
C PHE A 77 11.84 -6.80 -1.47
N ALA A 78 10.59 -7.22 -1.76
CA ALA A 78 10.16 -7.52 -3.12
C ALA A 78 10.35 -6.32 -4.07
N LYS A 79 9.95 -5.11 -3.63
CA LYS A 79 10.17 -3.87 -4.41
C LYS A 79 11.64 -3.54 -4.61
N THR A 80 12.48 -3.76 -3.60
CA THR A 80 13.92 -3.52 -3.70
C THR A 80 14.58 -4.42 -4.74
N VAL A 81 14.14 -5.69 -4.83
CA VAL A 81 14.63 -6.64 -5.83
C VAL A 81 14.15 -6.25 -7.24
N MET A 82 12.90 -5.78 -7.38
CA MET A 82 12.38 -5.35 -8.68
C MET A 82 12.94 -4.01 -9.14
N GLU A 83 13.22 -3.10 -8.21
CA GLU A 83 13.66 -1.73 -8.47
C GLU A 83 14.96 -1.40 -7.72
N PRO A 84 16.10 -2.07 -8.04
CA PRO A 84 17.35 -1.90 -7.31
C PRO A 84 17.91 -0.47 -7.36
N LYS A 85 17.51 0.32 -8.36
CA LYS A 85 17.81 1.76 -8.47
C LYS A 85 17.35 2.59 -7.26
N TYR A 86 16.35 2.12 -6.50
CA TYR A 86 15.80 2.80 -5.33
C TYR A 86 16.23 2.13 -4.02
N CYS A 87 17.19 1.20 -4.06
CA CYS A 87 17.66 0.48 -2.88
C CYS A 87 18.07 1.40 -1.72
N THR A 88 18.72 2.53 -2.01
CA THR A 88 19.10 3.52 -0.98
C THR A 88 17.89 4.16 -0.29
N LEU A 89 16.79 4.40 -1.01
CA LEU A 89 15.53 4.88 -0.44
C LEU A 89 14.90 3.79 0.43
N TYR A 90 14.84 2.56 -0.05
CA TYR A 90 14.28 1.45 0.72
C TYR A 90 15.11 1.15 1.99
N ALA A 91 16.44 1.27 1.93
CA ALA A 91 17.31 1.15 3.10
C ALA A 91 17.05 2.24 4.14
N TYR A 92 16.80 3.48 3.70
CA TYR A 92 16.41 4.56 4.61
C TYR A 92 15.07 4.28 5.28
N LEU A 93 14.08 3.78 4.54
CA LEU A 93 12.78 3.38 5.09
C LEU A 93 12.95 2.28 6.15
N ALA A 94 13.75 1.24 5.84
CA ALA A 94 14.03 0.16 6.79
C ALA A 94 14.73 0.68 8.05
N ARG A 95 15.67 1.62 7.90
CA ARG A 95 16.31 2.30 9.04
C ARG A 95 15.31 3.07 9.88
N LYS A 96 14.43 3.87 9.25
CA LYS A 96 13.37 4.62 9.95
C LYS A 96 12.41 3.70 10.71
N MET A 97 12.04 2.57 10.13
CA MET A 97 11.25 1.53 10.80
C MET A 97 11.96 0.89 12.00
N SER A 98 13.29 0.86 11.99
CA SER A 98 14.07 0.39 13.14
C SER A 98 14.21 1.48 14.22
N GLU A 99 14.40 2.75 13.82
CA GLU A 99 14.59 3.88 14.72
C GLU A 99 13.30 4.30 15.45
N GLY A 100 12.13 4.13 14.82
CA GLY A 100 10.82 4.41 15.41
C GLY A 100 10.52 3.63 16.70
N GLN A 101 11.29 2.59 17.02
CA GLN A 101 11.18 1.84 18.26
C GLN A 101 11.98 2.43 19.44
N SER A 102 12.72 3.53 19.26
CA SER A 102 13.70 4.00 20.25
C SER A 102 13.56 5.44 20.75
N ASN A 103 12.57 6.24 20.33
CA ASN A 103 12.49 7.66 20.74
C ASN A 103 11.46 8.00 21.82
N GLU A 104 11.38 7.20 22.88
CA GLU A 104 10.68 7.53 24.15
C GLU A 104 11.61 7.63 25.37
N LYS A 105 12.92 7.90 25.19
CA LYS A 105 13.80 8.23 26.33
C LYS A 105 14.75 9.38 26.02
N GLY A 106 14.36 10.57 26.46
CA GLY A 106 15.18 11.78 26.55
C GLY A 106 14.39 12.89 27.22
#